data_AF-A0A150GU15-F1
#
_entry.id   AF-A0A150GU15-F1
#
_cell.length_a   1.000
_cell.length_b   1.000
_cell.length_c   1.000
_cell.angle_alpha   90.00
_cell.angle_beta   90.00
_cell.angle_gamma   90.00
#
_symmetry.space_group_name_H-M   'P 1'
#
loop_
_entity.id
_entity.type
_entity.pdbx_description
1 polymer ?
#
loop_
_entity_poly.entity_id
_entity_poly.type
_entity_poly.pdbx_seq_one_letter_code
_entity_poly.pdbx_strand_id
1 'polypeptide(L)'
;MPFCALTARAFNASASHGARLAPVPCDAAGPNFGKVPPNAPKTVTELQALRGQQTDALLHFYGLTPAGLVAERRVRLALSLGVRMVA
;
A
#
# COMPACT_ATOMS: atom_id res chain seq x y z
N MET A 1 5.38 -19.95 3.81
CA MET A 1 6.38 -18.85 3.85
C MET A 1 5.64 -17.55 4.10
N PRO A 2 5.60 -17.00 5.33
CA PRO A 2 5.14 -15.63 5.51
C PRO A 2 6.18 -14.76 4.81
N PHE A 3 5.89 -14.26 3.62
CA PHE A 3 6.73 -13.24 3.00
C PHE A 3 6.66 -12.04 3.95
N CYS A 4 7.71 -11.81 4.73
CA CYS A 4 7.74 -10.86 5.82
C CYS A 4 7.29 -9.49 5.31
N ALA A 5 6.10 -9.02 5.73
CA ALA A 5 5.58 -7.69 5.36
C ALA A 5 6.61 -6.60 5.65
N LEU A 6 7.38 -6.77 6.72
CA LEU A 6 8.55 -5.95 7.08
C LEU A 6 9.61 -5.87 5.97
N THR A 7 10.01 -7.00 5.38
CA THR A 7 11.01 -7.04 4.32
C THR A 7 10.49 -6.38 3.05
N ALA A 8 9.23 -6.61 2.69
CA ALA A 8 8.60 -5.95 1.55
C ALA A 8 8.51 -4.42 1.75
N ARG A 9 8.12 -3.97 2.95
CA ARG A 9 8.10 -2.54 3.32
C ARG A 9 9.50 -1.92 3.29
N ALA A 10 10.51 -2.61 3.81
CA ALA A 10 11.90 -2.13 3.81
C ALA A 10 12.44 -1.99 2.38
N PHE A 11 12.14 -2.94 1.49
CA PHE A 11 12.46 -2.82 0.07
C PHE A 11 11.78 -1.60 -0.56
N ASN A 12 10.47 -1.45 -0.33
CA ASN A 12 9.67 -0.34 -0.86
C ASN A 12 10.11 1.03 -0.34
N ALA A 13 10.71 1.11 0.86
CA ALA A 13 11.24 2.35 1.42
C ALA A 13 12.44 2.90 0.65
N SER A 14 13.16 2.01 -0.04
CA SER A 14 14.29 2.35 -0.92
C SER A 14 13.90 2.53 -2.39
N ALA A 15 12.63 2.29 -2.74
CA ALA A 15 12.15 2.35 -4.12
C ALA A 15 12.11 3.80 -4.61
N SER A 16 12.76 4.06 -5.74
CA SER A 16 12.72 5.35 -6.44
C SER A 16 11.42 5.55 -7.22
N HIS A 17 11.21 6.77 -7.73
CA HIS A 17 10.05 7.10 -8.55
C HIS A 17 10.01 6.21 -9.81
N GLY A 18 8.95 5.41 -9.95
CA GLY A 18 8.80 4.42 -11.04
C GLY A 18 9.38 3.02 -10.74
N ALA A 19 10.07 2.83 -9.61
CA ALA A 19 10.56 1.52 -9.23
C ALA A 19 9.41 0.56 -8.90
N ARG A 20 9.65 -0.73 -9.17
CA ARG A 20 8.72 -1.81 -8.88
C ARG A 20 8.62 -1.99 -7.37
N LEU A 21 7.39 -2.06 -6.86
CA LEU A 21 7.11 -2.33 -5.46
C LEU A 21 7.04 -3.84 -5.22
N ALA A 22 7.58 -4.27 -4.09
CA ALA A 22 7.33 -5.58 -3.54
C ALA A 22 5.89 -5.65 -3.02
N PRO A 23 5.18 -6.76 -3.27
CA PRO A 23 3.83 -6.95 -2.74
C PRO A 23 3.89 -7.03 -1.21
N VAL A 24 3.11 -6.20 -0.52
CA VAL A 24 3.03 -6.18 0.93
C VAL A 24 1.76 -6.93 1.35
N PRO A 25 1.87 -8.06 2.08
CA PRO A 25 0.70 -8.72 2.62
C PRO A 25 0.06 -7.88 3.73
N CYS A 26 -1.26 -8.00 3.87
CA CYS A 26 -2.01 -7.36 4.93
C CYS A 26 -1.65 -7.98 6.29
N ASP A 27 -1.33 -7.14 7.26
CA ASP A 27 -1.01 -7.49 8.64
C ASP A 27 -2.16 -7.22 9.61
N ALA A 28 -3.26 -6.62 9.14
CA ALA A 28 -4.47 -6.47 9.93
C ALA A 28 -5.12 -7.83 10.20
N ALA A 29 -5.53 -8.06 11.45
CA ALA A 29 -6.26 -9.25 11.84
C ALA A 29 -7.59 -9.34 11.07
N GLY A 30 -7.87 -10.48 10.46
CA GLY A 30 -9.09 -10.70 9.68
C GLY A 30 -8.90 -11.64 8.49
N PRO A 31 -9.90 -11.77 7.60
CA PRO A 31 -9.88 -12.71 6.48
C PRO A 31 -8.81 -12.40 5.42
N ASN A 32 -8.24 -11.20 5.47
CA ASN A 32 -7.20 -10.72 4.56
C ASN A 32 -5.79 -10.86 5.14
N PHE A 33 -5.64 -11.30 6.40
CA PHE A 33 -4.34 -11.47 7.03
C PHE A 33 -3.41 -12.36 6.20
N GLY A 34 -2.19 -11.89 5.95
CA GLY A 34 -1.19 -12.57 5.13
C GLY A 34 -1.45 -12.53 3.62
N LYS A 35 -2.53 -11.88 3.15
CA LYS A 35 -2.87 -11.80 1.72
C LYS A 35 -2.47 -10.45 1.13
N VAL A 36 -2.15 -10.45 -0.14
CA VAL A 36 -1.88 -9.24 -0.93
C VAL A 36 -3.17 -8.91 -1.70
N PRO A 37 -3.61 -7.64 -1.75
CA PRO A 37 -4.79 -7.29 -2.53
C PRO A 37 -4.55 -7.54 -4.02
N PRO A 38 -5.54 -8.07 -4.76
CA PRO A 38 -5.38 -8.41 -6.18
C PRO A 38 -5.08 -7.18 -7.06
N ASN A 39 -5.48 -5.98 -6.61
CA ASN A 39 -5.25 -4.71 -7.30
C ASN A 39 -4.18 -3.86 -6.59
N ALA A 40 -3.21 -4.50 -5.92
CA ALA A 40 -2.10 -3.78 -5.30
C ALA A 40 -1.30 -3.00 -6.37
N PRO A 41 -0.89 -1.75 -6.09
CA PRO A 41 -0.04 -0.99 -7.00
C PRO A 41 1.31 -1.68 -7.17
N LYS A 42 1.75 -1.86 -8.42
CA LYS A 42 3.02 -2.49 -8.77
C LYS A 42 4.17 -1.50 -8.81
N THR A 43 3.88 -0.21 -8.93
CA THR A 43 4.88 0.87 -8.97
C THR A 43 4.43 2.06 -8.14
N VAL A 44 5.38 2.92 -7.77
CA VAL A 44 5.12 4.20 -7.10
C VAL A 44 4.19 5.08 -7.94
N THR A 45 4.37 5.11 -9.26
CA THR A 45 3.54 5.89 -10.20
C THR A 45 2.09 5.40 -10.21
N GLU A 46 1.87 4.08 -10.24
CA GLU A 46 0.52 3.52 -10.12
C GLU A 46 -0.13 3.92 -8.79
N LEU A 47 0.63 3.90 -7.69
CA LEU A 47 0.14 4.32 -6.37
C LEU A 47 -0.27 5.80 -6.37
N GLN A 48 0.49 6.67 -7.04
CA GLN A 48 0.12 8.08 -7.21
C GLN A 48 -1.10 8.28 -8.12
N ALA A 49 -1.27 7.40 -9.11
CA ALA A 49 -2.40 7.45 -10.05
C ALA A 49 -3.70 6.86 -9.46
N LEU A 50 -3.67 6.21 -8.30
CA LEU A 50 -4.84 5.56 -7.70
C LEU A 50 -5.99 6.54 -7.48
N ARG A 51 -7.19 6.23 -7.97
CA ARG A 51 -8.37 7.06 -7.73
C ARG A 51 -8.91 6.87 -6.31
N GLY A 52 -9.76 7.79 -5.85
CA GLY A 52 -10.34 7.74 -4.50
C GLY A 52 -10.96 6.38 -4.16
N GLN A 53 -11.85 5.88 -5.04
CA GLN A 53 -12.50 4.57 -4.89
C GLN A 53 -11.50 3.39 -4.78
N GLN A 54 -10.44 3.40 -5.58
CA GLN A 54 -9.41 2.35 -5.55
C GLN A 54 -8.57 2.43 -4.28
N THR A 55 -8.25 3.65 -3.85
CA THR A 55 -7.50 3.91 -2.62
C THR A 55 -8.31 3.46 -1.40
N ASP A 56 -9.62 3.71 -1.38
CA ASP A 56 -10.52 3.31 -0.30
C ASP A 56 -10.63 1.79 -0.18
N ALA A 57 -10.77 1.09 -1.32
CA ALA A 57 -10.81 -0.37 -1.33
C ALA A 57 -9.50 -0.98 -0.79
N LEU A 58 -8.35 -0.40 -1.15
CA LEU A 58 -7.06 -0.84 -0.65
C LEU A 58 -6.88 -0.53 0.84
N LEU A 59 -7.24 0.68 1.28
CA LEU A 59 -7.21 1.05 2.70
C LEU A 59 -8.07 0.09 3.53
N HIS A 60 -9.30 -0.20 3.08
CA HIS A 60 -10.18 -1.15 3.74
C HIS A 60 -9.58 -2.57 3.78
N PHE A 61 -8.92 -3.01 2.70
CA PHE A 61 -8.24 -4.31 2.66
C PHE A 61 -7.13 -4.41 3.71
N TYR A 62 -6.37 -3.32 3.91
CA TYR A 62 -5.33 -3.20 4.95
C TYR A 62 -5.87 -2.84 6.33
N GLY A 63 -7.19 -2.75 6.53
CA GLY A 63 -7.81 -2.38 7.81
C GLY A 63 -7.60 -0.90 8.19
N LEU A 64 -7.27 -0.05 7.23
CA LEU A 64 -7.04 1.39 7.41
C LEU A 64 -8.31 2.18 7.13
N THR A 65 -8.55 3.24 7.91
CA THR A 65 -9.72 4.11 7.73
C THR A 65 -9.54 5.02 6.50
N PRO A 66 -10.49 5.03 5.54
CA PRO A 66 -10.49 5.92 4.37
C PRO A 66 -11.02 7.32 4.71
N ALA A 67 -10.40 7.98 5.69
CA ALA A 67 -10.74 9.35 6.07
C ALA A 67 -9.85 10.38 5.35
N GLY A 68 -10.42 11.54 5.01
CA GLY A 68 -9.69 12.68 4.47
C GLY A 68 -9.65 12.79 2.94
N LEU A 69 -8.80 13.69 2.45
CA LEU A 69 -8.61 13.92 1.03
C LEU A 69 -7.99 12.69 0.35
N VAL A 70 -8.17 12.58 -0.97
CA VAL A 70 -7.60 11.46 -1.74
C VAL A 70 -6.07 11.44 -1.64
N ALA A 71 -5.43 12.62 -1.61
CA ALA A 71 -3.98 12.73 -1.41
C ALA A 71 -3.54 12.14 -0.06
N GLU A 72 -4.21 12.49 1.04
CA GLU A 72 -3.91 11.97 2.38
C GLU A 72 -4.12 10.45 2.46
N ARG A 73 -5.20 9.96 1.85
CA ARG A 73 -5.49 8.52 1.75
C ARG A 73 -4.40 7.77 0.99
N ARG A 74 -3.88 8.34 -0.10
CA ARG A 74 -2.75 7.76 -0.85
C ARG A 74 -1.48 7.73 -0.03
N VAL A 75 -1.17 8.81 0.70
CA VAL A 75 0.00 8.85 1.60
C VAL A 75 -0.13 7.80 2.71
N ARG A 76 -1.33 7.64 3.30
CA ARG A 76 -1.58 6.61 4.30
C ARG A 76 -1.40 5.20 3.75
N LEU A 77 -1.89 4.95 2.54
CA LEU A 77 -1.67 3.70 1.83
C LEU A 77 -0.17 3.50 1.53
N ALA A 78 0.54 4.52 1.03
CA ALA A 78 1.96 4.49 0.76
C ALA A 78 2.76 4.08 2.01
N LEU A 79 2.45 4.67 3.17
CA LEU A 79 3.06 4.33 4.45
C LEU A 79 2.85 2.87 4.83
N SER A 80 1.63 2.34 4.67
CA SER A 80 1.35 0.91 4.94
C SER A 80 2.12 -0.04 4.02
N LEU A 81 2.45 0.41 2.81
CA LEU A 81 3.26 -0.31 1.83
C LEU A 81 4.77 -0.07 2.01
N GLY A 82 5.17 0.81 2.93
CA GLY A 82 6.57 1.19 3.17
C GLY A 82 7.14 2.20 2.18
N VAL A 83 6.31 2.83 1.33
CA VAL A 83 6.74 3.83 0.35
C VAL A 83 6.75 5.22 0.98
N ARG A 84 7.85 5.96 0.82
CA ARG A 84 7.91 7.39 1.16
C ARG A 84 7.31 8.22 0.03
N MET A 85 6.10 8.73 0.24
CA MET A 85 5.50 9.76 -0.60
C MET A 85 5.47 11.10 0.14
N VAL A 86 5.78 12.17 -0.58
CA VAL A 86 5.53 13.53 -0.13
C VAL A 86 4.18 13.95 -0.74
N ALA A 87 3.29 14.48 0.11
CA ALA A 87 1.95 14.93 -0.27
C ALA A 87 2.00 16.14 -1.22
#